data_AF-A0A7S2JKL0-F1
#
_entry.id   AF-A0A7S2JKL0-F1
#
_cell.length_a   1.000
_cell.length_b   1.000
_cell.length_c   1.000
_cell.angle_alpha   90.00
_cell.angle_beta   90.00
_cell.angle_gamma   90.00
#
_symmetry.space_group_name_H-M   'P 1'
#
loop_
_entity.id
_entity.type
_entity.pdbx_description
1 polymer ?
#
loop_
_entity_poly.entity_id
_entity_poly.type
_entity_poly.pdbx_seq_one_letter_code
_entity_poly.pdbx_strand_id
1 'polypeptide(L)'
;EALLHAASSAAKYAGGRACDAAGATVAASAGAVGGAAGGAALATEELLARARDKLLALAAAGGGGAEELRQSPMAAAPRLSGEAMLQAMVGSWYIVDDQHAEAVCTIRKDASTLYDGRHLGDEYGLVDEEVDGQVVIRRCDGWVLDLAESRFAEVLVWRLPAEAREIRWTRLPGSAAGA
;
A
#
# COMPACT_ATOMS: atom_id res chain seq x y z
N GLU A 1 26.41 12.98 -22.16
CA GLU A 1 26.11 11.57 -21.78
C GLU A 1 24.96 11.39 -20.79
N ALA A 2 24.51 12.42 -20.05
CA ALA A 2 23.35 12.32 -19.14
C ALA A 2 21.98 12.07 -19.80
N LEU A 3 21.80 12.35 -21.10
CA LEU A 3 20.52 12.17 -21.81
C LEU A 3 20.25 10.74 -22.27
N LEU A 4 21.27 9.86 -22.32
CA LEU A 4 21.12 8.48 -22.77
C LEU A 4 20.61 7.53 -21.67
N HIS A 5 20.78 7.89 -20.38
CA HIS A 5 20.24 7.09 -19.27
C HIS A 5 18.72 7.22 -19.11
N ALA A 6 18.16 8.41 -19.38
CA ALA A 6 16.72 8.65 -19.25
C ALA A 6 15.86 7.85 -20.27
N ALA A 7 16.41 7.51 -21.43
CA ALA A 7 15.70 6.73 -22.45
C ALA A 7 15.57 5.23 -22.10
N SER A 8 16.47 4.71 -21.24
CA SER A 8 16.48 3.29 -20.86
C SER A 8 15.44 2.95 -19.78
N SER A 9 15.16 3.90 -18.87
CA SER A 9 14.16 3.68 -17.81
C SER A 9 12.73 3.62 -18.36
N ALA A 10 12.37 4.41 -19.38
CA ALA A 10 11.00 4.45 -19.92
C ALA A 10 10.56 3.12 -20.56
N ALA A 11 11.48 2.30 -21.08
CA ALA A 11 11.15 1.04 -21.74
C ALA A 11 10.79 -0.09 -20.76
N LYS A 12 11.12 0.03 -19.47
CA LYS A 12 10.85 -1.02 -18.46
C LYS A 12 9.43 -0.98 -17.87
N TYR A 13 8.68 0.08 -18.14
CA TYR A 13 7.41 0.40 -17.49
C TYR A 13 6.17 0.10 -18.34
N ALA A 14 6.33 -0.44 -19.56
CA ALA A 14 5.25 -0.64 -20.53
C ALA A 14 4.34 -1.86 -20.26
N GLY A 15 4.18 -2.29 -19.00
CA GLY A 15 3.52 -3.54 -18.62
C GLY A 15 2.36 -3.38 -17.64
N GLY A 16 1.53 -2.33 -17.74
CA GLY A 16 0.42 -2.08 -16.81
C GLY A 16 -0.95 -2.23 -17.46
N ARG A 17 -1.82 -3.09 -16.91
CA ARG A 17 -3.27 -3.09 -17.21
C ARG A 17 -3.89 -1.81 -16.67
N ALA A 18 -4.76 -1.18 -17.45
CA ALA A 18 -5.57 -0.06 -17.00
C ALA A 18 -6.35 -0.44 -15.74
N CYS A 19 -6.35 0.45 -14.76
CA CYS A 19 -7.17 0.35 -13.55
C CYS A 19 -8.64 0.61 -13.91
N ASP A 20 -9.31 -0.40 -14.46
CA ASP A 20 -10.77 -0.41 -14.45
C ASP A 20 -11.23 -0.55 -13.00
N ALA A 21 -11.81 0.53 -12.46
CA ALA A 21 -12.55 0.53 -11.22
C ALA A 21 -13.82 -0.33 -11.39
N ALA A 22 -13.66 -1.65 -11.33
CA ALA A 22 -14.77 -2.61 -11.36
C ALA A 22 -14.58 -3.62 -10.23
N GLY A 23 -15.50 -3.59 -9.27
CA GLY A 23 -15.59 -4.59 -8.21
C GLY A 23 -15.66 -6.00 -8.81
N ALA A 24 -14.57 -6.74 -8.67
CA ALA A 24 -14.48 -8.12 -9.14
C ALA A 24 -14.84 -9.08 -8.01
N THR A 25 -16.05 -9.64 -8.12
CA THR A 25 -16.48 -10.81 -7.35
C THR A 25 -15.60 -11.99 -7.74
N VAL A 26 -14.97 -12.63 -6.75
CA VAL A 26 -14.08 -13.78 -6.94
C VAL A 26 -14.89 -15.00 -7.36
N ALA A 27 -14.79 -15.39 -8.64
CA ALA A 27 -15.26 -16.69 -9.11
C ALA A 27 -14.15 -17.73 -8.91
N ALA A 28 -14.38 -18.64 -7.97
CA ALA A 28 -13.50 -19.78 -7.71
C ALA A 28 -13.59 -20.81 -8.86
N SER A 29 -12.47 -21.10 -9.51
CA SER A 29 -12.33 -22.26 -10.38
C SER A 29 -11.50 -23.33 -9.66
N ALA A 30 -12.17 -24.43 -9.32
CA ALA A 30 -11.55 -25.64 -8.79
C ALA A 30 -10.80 -26.39 -9.91
N GLY A 31 -9.53 -26.70 -9.67
CA GLY A 31 -8.72 -27.59 -10.49
C GLY A 31 -8.05 -28.63 -9.59
N ALA A 32 -8.45 -29.90 -9.76
CA ALA A 32 -7.93 -31.05 -9.03
C ALA A 32 -6.95 -31.85 -9.91
N VAL A 33 -5.80 -32.22 -9.34
CA VAL A 33 -4.92 -33.37 -9.63
C VAL A 33 -3.87 -33.36 -8.50
N GLY A 34 -3.57 -34.38 -7.70
CA GLY A 34 -3.59 -35.83 -7.87
C GLY A 34 -2.14 -36.34 -7.83
N GLY A 35 -1.65 -36.86 -6.69
CA GLY A 35 -0.31 -37.49 -6.63
C GLY A 35 0.26 -37.69 -5.22
N ALA A 36 0.49 -38.96 -4.84
CA ALA A 36 0.78 -39.47 -3.50
C ALA A 36 2.25 -39.40 -3.04
N ALA A 37 2.44 -39.24 -1.72
CA ALA A 37 3.43 -39.90 -0.84
C ALA A 37 3.13 -39.38 0.59
N GLY A 38 2.90 -40.17 1.64
CA GLY A 38 3.61 -41.37 2.05
C GLY A 38 4.29 -41.07 3.39
N GLY A 39 3.57 -41.28 4.51
CA GLY A 39 4.16 -41.48 5.84
C GLY A 39 4.42 -40.25 6.73
N ALA A 40 3.37 -39.69 7.34
CA ALA A 40 3.50 -38.84 8.56
C ALA A 40 2.18 -38.68 9.36
N ALA A 41 1.22 -39.61 9.23
CA ALA A 41 -0.18 -39.34 9.60
C ALA A 41 -0.57 -39.55 11.08
N LEU A 42 0.37 -39.81 12.00
CA LEU A 42 0.03 -40.05 13.41
C LEU A 42 0.50 -38.95 14.39
N ALA A 43 1.24 -37.94 13.92
CA ALA A 43 1.71 -36.83 14.77
C ALA A 43 0.81 -35.59 14.73
N THR A 44 -0.11 -35.50 13.76
CA THR A 44 -0.91 -34.29 13.51
C THR A 44 -2.15 -34.20 14.37
N GLU A 45 -2.83 -35.30 14.70
CA GLU A 45 -4.06 -35.26 15.49
C GLU A 45 -3.84 -34.86 16.96
N GLU A 46 -2.76 -35.34 17.59
CA GLU A 46 -2.47 -34.99 18.99
C GLU A 46 -2.10 -33.51 19.14
N LEU A 47 -1.42 -32.94 18.13
CA LEU A 47 -1.04 -31.52 18.12
C LEU A 47 -2.27 -30.62 17.92
N LEU A 48 -3.22 -31.05 17.08
CA LEU A 48 -4.47 -30.34 16.82
C LEU A 48 -5.41 -30.36 18.04
N ALA A 49 -5.45 -31.49 18.77
CA ALA A 49 -6.18 -31.60 20.03
C ALA A 49 -5.62 -30.64 21.09
N ARG A 50 -4.29 -30.57 21.25
CA ARG A 50 -3.64 -29.63 22.18
C ARG A 50 -3.84 -28.16 21.80
N ALA A 51 -3.86 -27.84 20.51
CA ALA A 51 -4.12 -26.48 20.04
C ALA A 51 -5.57 -26.03 20.33
N ARG A 52 -6.53 -26.94 20.17
CA ARG A 52 -7.95 -26.67 20.46
C ARG A 52 -8.21 -26.44 21.95
N ASP A 53 -7.59 -27.23 22.82
CA ASP A 53 -7.71 -27.07 24.27
C ASP A 53 -7.15 -25.70 24.74
N LYS A 54 -6.02 -25.29 24.16
CA LYS A 54 -5.39 -23.99 24.47
C LYS A 54 -6.23 -22.78 24.02
N LEU A 55 -6.95 -22.89 22.90
CA LEU A 55 -7.89 -21.86 22.43
C LEU A 55 -9.13 -21.75 23.33
N LEU A 56 -9.66 -22.87 23.81
CA LEU A 56 -10.77 -22.88 24.78
C LEU A 56 -10.36 -22.29 26.14
N ALA A 57 -9.14 -22.57 26.61
CA ALA A 57 -8.62 -21.98 27.84
C ALA A 57 -8.43 -20.46 27.75
N LEU A 58 -8.02 -19.94 26.58
CA LEU A 58 -7.89 -18.49 26.35
C LEU A 58 -9.25 -17.79 26.30
N ALA A 59 -10.28 -18.45 25.77
CA ALA A 59 -11.64 -17.89 25.72
C ALA A 59 -12.30 -17.78 27.11
N ALA A 60 -11.95 -18.69 28.04
CA ALA A 60 -12.51 -18.68 29.39
C ALA A 60 -11.89 -17.62 30.33
N ALA A 61 -10.70 -17.09 30.00
CA ALA A 61 -10.01 -16.09 30.81
C ALA A 61 -10.43 -14.64 30.53
N GLY A 62 -11.31 -14.41 29.53
CA GLY A 62 -11.73 -13.08 29.09
C GLY A 62 -12.98 -12.52 29.78
N GLY A 63 -13.24 -12.87 31.03
CA GLY A 63 -14.42 -12.41 31.78
C GLY A 63 -14.10 -11.39 32.86
N GLY A 64 -14.61 -10.17 32.72
CA GLY A 64 -14.90 -9.30 33.87
C GLY A 64 -14.09 -8.01 33.95
N GLY A 65 -14.63 -6.95 33.34
CA GLY A 65 -14.13 -5.59 33.47
C GLY A 65 -15.12 -4.57 32.93
N ALA A 66 -16.39 -4.68 33.34
CA ALA A 66 -17.36 -3.60 33.18
C ALA A 66 -16.97 -2.47 34.12
N GLU A 67 -16.09 -1.57 33.67
CA GLU A 67 -15.89 -0.28 34.33
C GLU A 67 -16.15 0.84 33.34
N GLU A 68 -17.40 1.27 33.42
CA GLU A 68 -18.00 2.52 33.01
C GLU A 68 -17.12 3.72 33.40
N LEU A 69 -16.10 4.00 32.59
CA LEU A 69 -15.32 5.23 32.67
C LEU A 69 -15.49 6.01 31.38
N ARG A 70 -16.47 6.90 31.43
CA ARG A 70 -16.41 8.24 30.85
C ARG A 70 -15.96 8.24 29.38
N GLN A 71 -16.91 8.00 28.50
CA GLN A 71 -16.86 8.50 27.12
C GLN A 71 -16.88 10.03 27.17
N SER A 72 -15.76 10.63 27.56
CA SER A 72 -15.41 11.98 27.16
C SER A 72 -15.56 12.02 25.64
N PRO A 73 -16.30 12.97 25.07
CA PRO A 73 -16.24 13.23 23.64
C PRO A 73 -14.83 13.77 23.38
N MET A 74 -13.86 12.86 23.24
CA MET A 74 -12.62 13.15 22.56
C MET A 74 -13.08 13.68 21.22
N ALA A 75 -12.97 15.00 21.05
CA ALA A 75 -13.15 15.67 19.79
C ALA A 75 -12.45 14.82 18.75
N ALA A 76 -13.25 14.14 17.92
CA ALA A 76 -12.75 13.21 16.93
C ALA A 76 -11.71 14.00 16.13
N ALA A 77 -10.44 13.56 16.21
CA ALA A 77 -9.37 14.22 15.51
C ALA A 77 -9.82 14.41 14.05
N PRO A 78 -9.66 15.62 13.48
CA PRO A 78 -10.14 15.89 12.13
C PRO A 78 -9.55 14.82 11.19
N ARG A 79 -10.43 13.96 10.67
CA ARG A 79 -10.06 12.97 9.67
C ARG A 79 -9.64 13.78 8.44
N LEU A 80 -8.35 13.71 8.08
CA LEU A 80 -7.88 14.30 6.84
C LEU A 80 -8.59 13.58 5.69
N SER A 81 -9.26 14.33 4.82
CA SER A 81 -9.84 13.77 3.61
C SER A 81 -8.73 13.27 2.68
N GLY A 82 -9.03 12.30 1.82
CA GLY A 82 -8.10 11.81 0.81
C GLY A 82 -7.58 12.93 -0.09
N GLU A 83 -8.45 13.87 -0.47
CA GLU A 83 -8.07 15.08 -1.18
C GLU A 83 -7.01 15.91 -0.43
N ALA A 84 -7.18 16.15 0.87
CA ALA A 84 -6.20 16.90 1.66
C ALA A 84 -4.85 16.19 1.74
N MET A 85 -4.85 14.85 1.79
CA MET A 85 -3.64 14.04 1.74
C MET A 85 -2.95 14.15 0.36
N LEU A 86 -3.70 14.01 -0.73
CA LEU A 86 -3.16 14.18 -2.09
C LEU A 86 -2.55 15.57 -2.29
N GLN A 87 -3.23 16.62 -1.81
CA GLN A 87 -2.69 17.99 -1.85
C GLN A 87 -1.39 18.12 -1.04
N ALA A 88 -1.26 17.45 0.10
CA ALA A 88 -0.03 17.45 0.89
C ALA A 88 1.14 16.75 0.18
N MET A 89 0.86 15.85 -0.76
CA MET A 89 1.88 15.14 -1.55
C MET A 89 2.38 15.96 -2.75
N VAL A 90 1.70 17.04 -3.13
CA VAL A 90 2.08 17.86 -4.30
C VAL A 90 3.51 18.38 -4.16
N GLY A 91 4.30 18.22 -5.21
CA GLY A 91 5.70 18.62 -5.26
C GLY A 91 6.58 17.60 -5.97
N SER A 92 7.89 17.80 -5.85
CA SER A 92 8.92 16.98 -6.48
C SER A 92 9.59 16.08 -5.45
N TRP A 93 9.80 14.84 -5.85
CA TRP A 93 10.21 13.73 -5.02
C TRP A 93 11.32 12.97 -5.71
N TYR A 94 12.32 12.61 -4.94
CA TYR A 94 13.42 11.76 -5.33
C TYR A 94 13.09 10.31 -5.01
N ILE A 95 13.11 9.46 -6.02
CA ILE A 95 12.81 8.03 -5.86
C ILE A 95 14.11 7.26 -5.74
N VAL A 96 14.26 6.53 -4.64
CA VAL A 96 15.30 5.52 -4.48
C VAL A 96 14.62 4.15 -4.53
N ASP A 97 14.83 3.46 -5.64
CA ASP A 97 14.40 2.07 -5.81
C ASP A 97 15.64 1.20 -6.02
N ASP A 98 15.64 0.00 -5.45
CA ASP A 98 16.78 -0.92 -5.45
C ASP A 98 17.18 -1.39 -6.85
N GLN A 99 16.23 -1.33 -7.79
CA GLN A 99 16.39 -1.78 -9.16
C GLN A 99 16.57 -0.67 -10.21
N HIS A 100 16.41 0.61 -9.83
CA HIS A 100 16.34 1.71 -10.79
C HIS A 100 17.36 2.81 -10.52
N ALA A 101 17.73 3.49 -11.61
CA ALA A 101 18.46 4.74 -11.51
C ALA A 101 17.61 5.77 -10.77
N GLU A 102 18.28 6.63 -10.01
CA GLU A 102 17.71 7.76 -9.30
C GLU A 102 16.81 8.57 -10.25
N ALA A 103 15.53 8.72 -9.90
CA ALA A 103 14.54 9.39 -10.74
C ALA A 103 13.80 10.46 -9.93
N VAL A 104 13.38 11.54 -10.60
CA VAL A 104 12.59 12.61 -9.99
C VAL A 104 11.13 12.45 -10.40
N CYS A 105 10.25 12.21 -9.44
CA CYS A 105 8.81 12.20 -9.64
C CYS A 105 8.20 13.52 -9.16
N THR A 106 7.38 14.17 -9.97
CA THR A 106 6.60 15.34 -9.58
C THR A 106 5.13 14.97 -9.52
N ILE A 107 4.52 15.13 -8.36
CA ILE A 107 3.09 14.98 -8.13
C ILE A 107 2.42 16.34 -8.37
N ARG A 108 1.48 16.39 -9.30
CA ARG A 108 0.71 17.60 -9.65
C ARG A 108 -0.57 17.69 -8.80
N LYS A 109 -1.21 18.87 -8.83
CA LYS A 109 -2.44 19.15 -8.05
C LYS A 109 -3.63 18.27 -8.43
N ASP A 110 -3.62 17.71 -9.64
CA ASP A 110 -4.62 16.79 -10.18
C ASP A 110 -4.30 15.31 -9.87
N ALA A 111 -3.36 15.06 -8.94
CA ALA A 111 -2.90 13.73 -8.54
C ALA A 111 -2.17 12.92 -9.65
N SER A 112 -1.93 13.53 -10.81
CA SER A 112 -1.10 12.92 -11.85
C SER A 112 0.40 13.08 -11.54
N THR A 113 1.21 12.17 -12.06
CA THR A 113 2.64 12.09 -11.77
C THR A 113 3.50 12.29 -13.02
N LEU A 114 4.61 13.00 -12.87
CA LEU A 114 5.60 13.21 -13.94
C LEU A 114 6.93 12.63 -13.50
N TYR A 115 7.46 11.67 -14.25
CA TYR A 115 8.78 11.08 -14.00
C TYR A 115 9.81 11.74 -14.91
N ASP A 116 10.80 12.37 -14.33
CA ASP A 116 11.80 13.22 -15.00
C ASP A 116 11.16 14.22 -15.97
N GLY A 117 10.03 14.80 -15.54
CA GLY A 117 9.25 15.77 -16.31
C GLY A 117 8.35 15.18 -17.39
N ARG A 118 8.22 13.85 -17.49
CA ARG A 118 7.39 13.16 -18.49
C ARG A 118 6.21 12.44 -17.84
N HIS A 119 5.03 12.57 -18.45
CA HIS A 119 3.87 11.77 -18.09
C HIS A 119 4.04 10.37 -18.68
N LEU A 120 4.11 9.34 -17.82
CA LEU A 120 4.33 7.96 -18.27
C LEU A 120 3.05 7.19 -18.56
N GLY A 121 1.89 7.72 -18.16
CA GLY A 121 0.59 7.07 -18.31
C GLY A 121 -0.27 7.25 -17.07
N ASP A 122 -1.57 7.02 -17.22
CA ASP A 122 -2.55 7.16 -16.13
C ASP A 122 -2.37 6.06 -15.07
N GLU A 123 -1.70 4.95 -15.41
CA GLU A 123 -1.36 3.88 -14.47
C GLU A 123 -0.39 4.33 -13.35
N TYR A 124 0.27 5.47 -13.51
CA TYR A 124 1.11 6.08 -12.47
C TYR A 124 0.41 7.20 -11.70
N GLY A 125 -0.85 7.50 -12.04
CA GLY A 125 -1.69 8.44 -11.31
C GLY A 125 -1.96 7.97 -9.88
N LEU A 126 -2.21 8.93 -9.00
CA LEU A 126 -2.61 8.67 -7.63
C LEU A 126 -4.12 8.80 -7.48
N VAL A 127 -4.70 7.90 -6.69
CA VAL A 127 -6.12 7.91 -6.34
C VAL A 127 -6.27 7.76 -4.83
N ASP A 128 -7.23 8.46 -4.24
CA ASP A 128 -7.70 8.18 -2.89
C ASP A 128 -8.90 7.25 -2.94
N GLU A 129 -8.90 6.25 -2.06
CA GLU A 129 -9.99 5.30 -1.88
C GLU A 129 -10.34 5.23 -0.39
N GLU A 130 -11.62 4.96 -0.07
CA GLU A 130 -12.04 4.66 1.29
C GLU A 130 -12.25 3.14 1.44
N VAL A 131 -11.44 2.50 2.28
CA VAL A 131 -11.50 1.07 2.58
C VAL A 131 -11.78 0.91 4.06
N ASP A 132 -12.89 0.26 4.42
CA ASP A 132 -13.31 0.05 5.81
C ASP A 132 -13.35 1.35 6.66
N GLY A 133 -13.75 2.47 6.04
CA GLY A 133 -13.82 3.77 6.69
C GLY A 133 -12.47 4.48 6.89
N GLN A 134 -11.41 3.94 6.29
CA GLN A 134 -10.06 4.50 6.29
C GLN A 134 -9.69 4.99 4.88
N VAL A 135 -9.12 6.18 4.80
CA VAL A 135 -8.57 6.71 3.55
C VAL A 135 -7.27 5.98 3.23
N VAL A 136 -7.16 5.49 2.01
CA VAL A 136 -5.98 4.83 1.45
C VAL A 136 -5.59 5.58 0.19
N ILE A 137 -4.33 5.96 0.06
CA ILE A 137 -3.80 6.52 -1.19
C ILE A 137 -3.12 5.40 -1.97
N ARG A 138 -3.49 5.23 -3.23
CA ARG A 138 -2.97 4.20 -4.11
C ARG A 138 -2.43 4.79 -5.39
N ARG A 139 -1.47 4.10 -5.99
CA ARG A 139 -1.07 4.29 -7.37
C ARG A 139 -1.73 3.21 -8.22
N CYS A 140 -2.15 3.57 -9.43
CA CYS A 140 -2.97 2.70 -10.28
C CYS A 140 -2.28 1.39 -10.71
N ASP A 141 -0.95 1.32 -10.63
CA ASP A 141 -0.13 0.13 -10.82
C ASP A 141 -0.06 -0.80 -9.59
N GLY A 142 -0.80 -0.49 -8.53
CA GLY A 142 -1.00 -1.38 -7.37
C GLY A 142 -0.20 -1.01 -6.12
N TRP A 143 0.61 0.05 -6.16
CA TRP A 143 1.30 0.54 -4.96
C TRP A 143 0.34 1.23 -4.01
N VAL A 144 0.57 1.06 -2.71
CA VAL A 144 -0.23 1.62 -1.63
C VAL A 144 0.66 2.47 -0.74
N LEU A 145 0.23 3.69 -0.42
CA LEU A 145 0.95 4.57 0.48
C LEU A 145 0.82 4.05 1.92
N ASP A 146 1.95 3.82 2.58
CA ASP A 146 1.98 3.53 4.00
C ASP A 146 1.85 4.83 4.80
N LEU A 147 0.63 5.11 5.26
CA LEU A 147 0.33 6.33 6.02
C LEU A 147 0.99 6.36 7.41
N ALA A 148 1.32 5.21 8.00
CA ALA A 148 1.94 5.14 9.31
C ALA A 148 3.41 5.55 9.25
N GLU A 149 4.12 5.12 8.20
CA GLU A 149 5.53 5.41 7.99
C GLU A 149 5.79 6.68 7.20
N SER A 150 4.84 7.11 6.37
CA SER A 150 4.99 8.33 5.56
C SER A 150 4.93 9.62 6.39
N ARG A 151 5.70 10.60 5.96
CA ARG A 151 5.70 11.99 6.44
C ARG A 151 5.61 12.89 5.22
N PHE A 152 4.41 13.36 4.89
CA PHE A 152 4.11 14.15 3.68
C PHE A 152 5.02 15.35 3.41
N ALA A 153 5.70 15.89 4.42
CA ALA A 153 6.66 16.98 4.24
C ALA A 153 8.04 16.52 3.72
N GLU A 154 8.40 15.25 3.90
CA GLU A 154 9.78 14.76 3.79
C GLU A 154 9.90 13.41 3.07
N VAL A 155 9.07 12.43 3.42
CA VAL A 155 9.18 11.06 2.87
C VAL A 155 7.81 10.44 2.65
N LEU A 156 7.62 9.80 1.50
CA LEU A 156 6.49 8.92 1.23
C LEU A 156 7.01 7.49 1.09
N VAL A 157 6.40 6.57 1.80
CA VAL A 157 6.75 5.15 1.79
C VAL A 157 5.64 4.43 1.06
N TRP A 158 5.96 3.83 -0.08
CA TRP A 158 5.01 3.07 -0.88
C TRP A 158 5.30 1.58 -0.73
N ARG A 159 4.26 0.78 -0.59
CA ARG A 159 4.34 -0.67 -0.48
C ARG A 159 3.58 -1.33 -1.61
N LEU A 160 4.11 -2.44 -2.13
CA LEU A 160 3.43 -3.29 -3.08
C LEU A 160 3.03 -4.59 -2.35
N PRO A 161 1.78 -4.70 -1.86
CA PRO A 161 1.39 -5.80 -0.96
C PRO A 161 1.59 -7.20 -1.57
N ALA A 162 1.41 -7.33 -2.89
CA ALA A 162 1.56 -8.59 -3.59
C ALA A 162 3.00 -9.13 -3.60
N GLU A 163 4.00 -8.24 -3.54
CA GLU A 163 5.42 -8.59 -3.67
C GLU A 163 6.22 -8.33 -2.38
N ALA A 164 5.59 -7.75 -1.35
CA ALA A 164 6.24 -7.26 -0.14
C ALA A 164 7.41 -6.30 -0.42
N ARG A 165 7.34 -5.55 -1.53
CA ARG A 165 8.33 -4.53 -1.90
C ARG A 165 7.97 -3.17 -1.32
N GLU A 166 8.99 -2.37 -1.04
CA GLU A 166 8.88 -1.02 -0.52
C GLU A 166 9.77 -0.08 -1.35
N ILE A 167 9.25 1.10 -1.70
CA ILE A 167 10.03 2.19 -2.28
C ILE A 167 9.83 3.47 -1.48
N ARG A 168 10.87 4.30 -1.43
CA ARG A 168 10.87 5.56 -0.68
C ARG A 168 11.04 6.74 -1.61
N TRP A 169 10.15 7.70 -1.43
CA TRP A 169 10.15 8.95 -2.17
C TRP A 169 10.53 10.05 -1.18
N THR A 170 11.70 10.65 -1.36
CA THR A 170 12.20 11.71 -0.49
C THR A 170 11.93 13.06 -1.13
N ARG A 171 11.33 14.00 -0.41
CA ARG A 171 10.97 15.29 -0.97
C ARG A 171 12.22 16.09 -1.35
N LEU A 172 12.23 16.68 -2.54
CA LEU A 172 13.32 17.55 -2.96
C LEU A 172 13.21 18.92 -2.27
N PRO A 173 14.31 19.44 -1.68
CA PRO A 173 14.31 20.74 -1.03
C PRO A 173 14.02 21.85 -2.06
N GLY A 174 13.24 22.84 -1.66
CA GLY A 174 12.85 23.95 -2.56
C GLY A 174 11.69 23.63 -3.51
N SER A 175 11.22 22.38 -3.54
CA SER A 175 9.92 22.05 -4.14
C SER A 175 8.82 22.40 -3.14
N ALA A 176 8.57 23.70 -2.93
CA ALA A 176 7.43 24.14 -2.14
C ALA A 176 6.14 23.69 -2.85
N ALA A 177 5.16 23.22 -2.08
CA ALA A 177 3.81 22.96 -2.57
C ALA A 177 3.22 24.28 -3.09
N GLY A 178 3.34 24.52 -4.40
CA GLY A 178 2.70 25.58 -5.18
C GLY A 178 2.55 26.95 -4.52
N ALA A 179 3.41 27.89 -4.92
CA ALA A 179 2.98 29.28 -5.04
C ALA A 179 1.84 29.41 -6.07
#